data_AF-A0A2V9QE89-F1
#
_entry.id   AF-A0A2V9QE89-F1
#
_cell.length_a   1.000
_cell.length_b   1.000
_cell.length_c   1.000
_cell.angle_alpha   90.00
_cell.angle_beta   90.00
_cell.angle_gamma   90.00
#
_symmetry.space_group_name_H-M   'P 1'
#
loop_
_entity.id
_entity.type
_entity.pdbx_description
1 polymer ?
#
loop_
_entity_poly.entity_id
_entity_poly.type
_entity_poly.pdbx_seq_one_letter_code
_entity_poly.pdbx_strand_id
1 'polypeptide(L)'
;FDDSPSEKPRQIIGIVQDVKQFSLAIPAEPEAYVPYQQLSSRIYPGWTEARVHKSIVIRTHADPKALMQSMRRIISELAPESAIFGITTVERTVSQSATDWRFLSHILELFAAIALLLAVIGVYGVISYSIGERRHELGLRMALGAQPSQVLGLVLRQAMALCVTGVAIGLIVSFAATPLVSKFLYGVKPNDLLTYVLVSSILITITFFASYVPARHATKIDPMQTLRHE
;
A
#
# COMPACT_ATOMS: atom_id res chain seq x y z
N PHE A 1 -4.99 -36.82 11.22
CA PHE A 1 -4.62 -38.24 11.09
C PHE A 1 -5.44 -38.97 12.11
N ASP A 2 -6.44 -39.72 11.62
CA ASP A 2 -7.41 -40.44 12.45
C ASP A 2 -6.97 -41.91 12.52
N ASP A 3 -6.94 -42.51 13.70
CA ASP A 3 -6.56 -43.92 13.93
C ASP A 3 -7.72 -44.86 13.52
N SER A 4 -8.28 -44.63 12.33
CA SER A 4 -9.34 -45.47 11.78
C SER A 4 -8.76 -46.78 11.25
N PRO A 5 -9.28 -47.95 11.65
CA PRO A 5 -8.75 -49.26 11.26
C PRO A 5 -8.86 -49.56 9.74
N SER A 6 -9.50 -48.69 8.96
CA SER A 6 -9.58 -48.79 7.49
C SER A 6 -8.53 -47.96 6.73
N GLU A 7 -7.85 -47.02 7.40
CA GLU A 7 -6.81 -46.22 6.75
C GLU A 7 -5.48 -46.98 6.78
N LYS A 8 -5.03 -47.43 5.61
CA LYS A 8 -3.73 -48.10 5.50
C LYS A 8 -2.60 -47.07 5.70
N PRO A 9 -1.51 -47.44 6.39
CA PRO A 9 -0.34 -46.57 6.50
C PRO A 9 0.15 -46.17 5.11
N ARG A 10 0.44 -44.88 4.92
CA ARG A 10 0.95 -44.33 3.67
C ARG A 10 2.46 -44.11 3.77
N GLN A 11 3.20 -44.50 2.74
CA GLN A 11 4.62 -44.20 2.64
C GLN A 11 4.82 -42.80 2.06
N ILE A 12 5.62 -41.98 2.74
CA ILE A 12 6.06 -40.68 2.21
C ILE A 12 7.13 -40.95 1.16
N ILE A 13 6.86 -40.56 -0.09
CA ILE A 13 7.78 -40.74 -1.22
C ILE A 13 8.53 -39.47 -1.62
N GLY A 14 8.12 -38.32 -1.08
CA GLY A 14 8.71 -37.02 -1.40
C GLY A 14 8.09 -35.91 -0.58
N ILE A 15 8.82 -34.80 -0.50
CA ILE A 15 8.39 -33.55 0.13
C ILE A 15 8.56 -32.46 -0.92
N VAL A 16 7.52 -31.65 -1.08
CA VAL A 16 7.53 -30.49 -1.97
C VAL A 16 7.62 -29.20 -1.16
N GLN A 17 8.01 -28.12 -1.80
CA GLN A 17 8.02 -26.80 -1.17
C GLN A 17 6.59 -26.33 -0.88
N ASP A 18 6.44 -25.50 0.16
CA ASP A 18 5.18 -24.85 0.54
C ASP A 18 4.44 -24.24 -0.65
N VAL A 19 3.17 -24.61 -0.78
CA VAL A 19 2.25 -24.09 -1.78
C VAL A 19 1.14 -23.31 -1.08
N LYS A 20 0.84 -22.12 -1.58
CA LYS A 20 -0.27 -21.31 -1.07
C LYS A 20 -1.57 -21.65 -1.80
N GLN A 21 -2.24 -22.69 -1.32
CA GLN A 21 -3.41 -23.25 -2.01
C GLN A 21 -4.68 -22.41 -1.85
N PHE A 22 -4.94 -21.89 -0.65
CA PHE A 22 -6.20 -21.20 -0.33
C PHE A 22 -6.16 -19.69 -0.54
N SER A 23 -5.04 -19.06 -0.17
CA SER A 23 -4.86 -17.63 -0.32
C SER A 23 -3.39 -17.29 -0.34
N LEU A 24 -3.04 -16.23 -1.08
CA LEU A 24 -1.72 -15.65 -0.97
C LEU A 24 -1.46 -15.14 0.46
N ALA A 25 -2.52 -14.75 1.18
CA ALA A 25 -2.45 -14.06 2.47
C ALA A 25 -2.27 -14.95 3.70
N ILE A 26 -2.60 -16.23 3.57
CA ILE A 26 -2.54 -17.20 4.66
C ILE A 26 -1.21 -17.95 4.54
N PRO A 27 -0.52 -18.25 5.66
CA PRO A 27 0.64 -19.15 5.63
C PRO A 27 0.25 -20.49 4.99
N ALA A 28 1.23 -21.17 4.39
CA ALA A 28 0.98 -22.52 3.88
C ALA A 28 0.56 -23.42 5.05
N GLU A 29 -0.56 -24.10 4.89
CA GLU A 29 -1.04 -25.08 5.84
C GLU A 29 -0.45 -26.46 5.52
N PRO A 30 -0.37 -27.39 6.48
CA PRO A 30 0.07 -28.75 6.22
C PRO A 30 -0.83 -29.44 5.18
N GLU A 31 -0.26 -29.75 4.01
CA GLU A 31 -0.96 -30.42 2.92
C GLU A 31 -0.27 -31.73 2.53
N ALA A 32 -1.07 -32.69 2.05
CA ALA A 32 -0.59 -33.96 1.55
C ALA A 32 -1.15 -34.24 0.15
N TYR A 33 -0.26 -34.48 -0.81
CA TYR A 33 -0.64 -34.93 -2.15
C TYR A 33 -0.80 -36.44 -2.17
N VAL A 34 -2.03 -36.92 -2.35
CA VAL A 34 -2.35 -38.35 -2.41
C VAL A 34 -2.83 -38.69 -3.83
N PRO A 35 -2.33 -39.79 -4.44
CA PRO A 35 -2.84 -40.24 -5.73
C PRO A 35 -4.35 -40.45 -5.67
N TYR A 36 -5.08 -39.91 -6.66
CA TYR A 36 -6.54 -39.97 -6.69
C TYR A 36 -7.09 -41.41 -6.57
N GLN A 37 -6.39 -42.39 -7.14
CA GLN A 37 -6.77 -43.81 -7.09
C GLN A 37 -6.64 -44.44 -5.68
N GLN A 38 -5.88 -43.82 -4.78
CA GLN A 38 -5.65 -44.29 -3.42
C GLN A 38 -6.53 -43.56 -2.38
N LEU A 39 -7.31 -42.56 -2.81
CA LEU A 39 -8.27 -41.89 -1.94
C LEU A 39 -9.40 -42.87 -1.61
N SER A 40 -9.72 -43.01 -0.32
CA SER A 40 -10.83 -43.83 0.12
C SER A 40 -12.14 -43.26 -0.40
N SER A 41 -13.04 -44.10 -0.90
CA SER A 41 -14.39 -43.70 -1.33
C SER A 41 -15.31 -43.27 -0.19
N ARG A 42 -14.84 -43.32 1.07
CA ARG A 42 -15.62 -43.00 2.26
C ARG A 42 -15.66 -41.49 2.47
N ILE A 43 -16.88 -40.95 2.37
CA ILE A 43 -17.14 -39.53 2.58
C ILE A 43 -17.36 -39.31 4.08
N TYR A 44 -16.47 -38.55 4.72
CA TYR A 44 -16.64 -38.15 6.12
C TYR A 44 -17.72 -37.05 6.22
N PRO A 45 -18.70 -37.18 7.12
CA PRO A 45 -19.59 -36.07 7.46
C PRO A 45 -18.76 -35.02 8.21
N GLY A 46 -18.60 -33.84 7.61
CA GLY A 46 -17.85 -32.71 8.20
C GLY A 46 -16.63 -32.26 7.38
N TRP A 47 -16.09 -33.12 6.51
CA TRP A 47 -15.06 -32.75 5.53
C TRP A 47 -15.74 -32.41 4.21
N THR A 48 -16.16 -31.16 4.07
CA THR A 48 -16.88 -30.63 2.90
C THR A 48 -16.06 -30.65 1.61
N GLU A 49 -14.75 -30.92 1.67
CA GLU A 49 -13.87 -30.90 0.50
C GLU A 49 -13.96 -32.16 -0.36
N ALA A 50 -14.30 -33.32 0.22
CA ALA A 50 -14.35 -34.57 -0.53
C ALA A 50 -15.52 -34.66 -1.53
N ARG A 51 -16.45 -33.69 -1.52
CA ARG A 51 -17.71 -33.81 -2.26
C ARG A 51 -17.88 -33.04 -3.57
N VAL A 52 -17.14 -31.99 -3.95
CA VAL A 52 -17.74 -31.10 -4.98
C VAL A 52 -16.87 -30.64 -6.16
N HIS A 53 -15.54 -30.62 -6.10
CA HIS A 53 -14.76 -30.06 -7.22
C HIS A 53 -13.63 -30.97 -7.67
N LYS A 54 -13.96 -31.96 -8.51
CA LYS A 54 -12.94 -32.64 -9.32
C LYS A 54 -12.46 -31.67 -10.39
N SER A 55 -11.45 -30.89 -10.05
CA SER A 55 -10.84 -29.93 -10.95
C SER A 55 -9.84 -30.64 -11.85
N ILE A 56 -9.96 -30.42 -13.17
CA ILE A 56 -8.95 -30.87 -14.12
C ILE A 56 -8.07 -29.66 -14.45
N VAL A 57 -6.77 -29.80 -14.22
CA VAL A 57 -5.77 -28.78 -14.57
C VAL A 57 -5.08 -29.19 -15.85
N ILE A 58 -5.11 -28.31 -16.85
CA ILE A 58 -4.52 -28.56 -18.17
C ILE A 58 -3.43 -27.52 -18.41
N ARG A 59 -2.24 -28.00 -18.75
CA ARG A 59 -1.12 -27.16 -19.22
C ARG A 59 -1.13 -27.16 -20.74
N THR A 60 -1.20 -25.98 -21.35
CA THR A 60 -1.21 -25.82 -22.81
C THR A 60 -0.38 -24.60 -23.21
N HIS A 61 0.14 -24.61 -24.44
CA HIS A 61 0.76 -23.45 -25.09
C HIS A 61 -0.20 -22.73 -26.06
N ALA A 62 -1.37 -23.30 -26.33
CA ALA A 62 -2.39 -22.69 -27.20
C ALA A 62 -3.17 -21.59 -26.44
N ASP A 63 -3.93 -20.76 -27.18
CA ASP A 63 -4.82 -19.75 -26.58
C ASP A 63 -5.79 -20.43 -25.59
N PRO A 64 -5.71 -20.11 -24.28
CA PRO A 64 -6.58 -20.69 -23.27
C PRO A 64 -8.06 -20.43 -23.56
N LYS A 65 -8.42 -19.28 -24.14
CA LYS A 65 -9.84 -18.98 -24.43
C LYS A 65 -10.42 -19.90 -25.49
N ALA A 66 -9.67 -20.13 -26.56
CA ALA A 66 -10.05 -21.06 -27.62
C ALA A 66 -10.17 -22.49 -27.07
N LEU A 67 -9.20 -22.95 -26.26
CA LEU A 67 -9.25 -24.27 -25.64
C LEU A 67 -10.46 -24.42 -24.69
N MET A 68 -10.74 -23.40 -23.87
CA MET A 68 -11.88 -23.40 -22.96
C MET A 68 -13.21 -23.53 -23.71
N GLN A 69 -13.36 -22.86 -24.87
CA GLN A 69 -14.55 -22.96 -25.71
C GLN A 69 -14.71 -24.36 -26.32
N SER A 70 -13.63 -24.93 -26.84
CA SER A 70 -13.62 -26.30 -27.37
C SER A 70 -13.94 -27.34 -26.29
N MET A 71 -13.36 -27.20 -25.10
CA MET A 71 -13.64 -28.09 -23.97
C MET A 71 -15.10 -28.00 -23.53
N ARG A 72 -15.66 -26.79 -23.42
CA ARG A 72 -17.08 -26.59 -23.06
C ARG A 72 -17.98 -27.32 -24.04
N ARG A 73 -17.68 -27.24 -25.35
CA ARG A 73 -18.44 -27.96 -26.39
C ARG A 73 -18.34 -29.47 -26.21
N ILE A 74 -17.13 -30.03 -26.12
CA ILE A 74 -16.92 -31.48 -25.97
C ILE A 74 -17.62 -32.02 -24.72
N ILE A 75 -17.47 -31.34 -23.58
CA ILE A 75 -18.09 -31.79 -22.33
C ILE A 75 -19.62 -31.68 -22.42
N SER A 76 -20.17 -30.64 -23.07
CA SER A 76 -21.62 -30.54 -23.28
C SER A 76 -22.19 -31.65 -24.17
N GLU A 77 -21.39 -32.17 -25.12
CA GLU A 77 -21.77 -33.31 -25.96
C GLU A 77 -21.66 -34.64 -25.19
N LEU A 78 -20.63 -34.80 -24.35
CA LEU A 78 -20.36 -36.06 -23.63
C LEU A 78 -21.22 -36.23 -22.36
N ALA A 79 -21.52 -35.13 -21.67
CA ALA A 79 -22.18 -35.14 -20.37
C ALA A 79 -23.11 -33.90 -20.20
N PRO A 80 -24.27 -33.86 -20.88
CA PRO A 80 -25.17 -32.72 -20.88
C PRO A 80 -25.71 -32.34 -19.49
N GLU A 81 -25.86 -33.35 -18.62
CA GLU A 81 -26.35 -33.23 -17.24
C GLU A 81 -25.28 -32.65 -16.27
N SER A 82 -24.03 -32.54 -16.72
CA SER A 82 -22.92 -32.09 -15.86
C SER A 82 -22.79 -30.56 -15.89
N ALA A 83 -23.08 -29.92 -14.77
CA ALA A 83 -22.89 -28.48 -14.62
C ALA A 83 -21.38 -28.16 -14.51
N ILE A 84 -20.80 -27.65 -15.60
CA ILE A 84 -19.40 -27.21 -15.60
C ILE A 84 -19.33 -25.81 -14.99
N PHE A 85 -18.82 -25.71 -13.78
CA PHE A 85 -18.53 -24.44 -13.12
C PHE A 85 -17.03 -24.12 -13.16
N GLY A 86 -16.70 -22.84 -13.20
CA GLY A 86 -15.33 -22.38 -12.91
C GLY A 86 -14.27 -22.66 -13.97
N ILE A 87 -14.59 -22.75 -15.27
CA ILE A 87 -13.55 -22.78 -16.30
C ILE A 87 -12.82 -21.43 -16.30
N THR A 88 -11.61 -21.41 -15.77
CA THR A 88 -10.77 -20.22 -15.65
C THR A 88 -9.31 -20.58 -15.83
N THR A 89 -8.48 -19.60 -16.16
CA THR A 89 -7.03 -19.79 -16.19
C THR A 89 -6.46 -19.62 -14.78
N VAL A 90 -5.36 -20.33 -14.49
CA VAL A 90 -4.62 -20.15 -13.21
C VAL A 90 -4.22 -18.69 -13.04
N GLU A 91 -3.79 -18.02 -14.12
CA GLU A 91 -3.49 -16.57 -14.15
C GLU A 91 -4.65 -15.72 -13.63
N ARG A 92 -5.88 -16.01 -14.08
CA ARG A 92 -7.08 -15.27 -13.69
C ARG A 92 -7.45 -15.54 -12.24
N THR A 93 -7.34 -16.78 -11.78
CA THR A 93 -7.58 -17.13 -10.36
C THR A 93 -6.59 -16.41 -9.45
N VAL A 94 -5.29 -16.45 -9.79
CA VAL A 94 -4.23 -15.78 -9.02
C VAL A 94 -4.44 -14.25 -8.99
N SER A 95 -4.78 -13.64 -10.13
CA SER A 95 -5.06 -12.19 -10.18
C SER A 95 -6.34 -11.80 -9.42
N GLN A 96 -7.37 -12.65 -9.41
CA GLN A 96 -8.59 -12.42 -8.65
C GLN A 96 -8.35 -12.48 -7.13
N SER A 97 -7.52 -13.42 -6.65
CA SER A 97 -7.12 -13.48 -5.25
C SER A 97 -6.39 -12.22 -4.75
N ALA A 98 -5.84 -11.41 -5.66
CA ALA A 98 -5.23 -10.12 -5.34
C ALA A 98 -6.19 -8.91 -5.51
N THR A 99 -7.38 -9.09 -6.08
CA THR A 99 -8.28 -7.97 -6.43
C THR A 99 -8.89 -7.30 -5.20
N ASP A 100 -9.32 -8.08 -4.20
CA ASP A 100 -9.92 -7.54 -2.97
C ASP A 100 -8.94 -6.63 -2.21
N TRP A 101 -7.65 -6.98 -2.24
CA TRP A 101 -6.58 -6.20 -1.64
C TRP A 101 -6.28 -4.89 -2.39
N ARG A 102 -6.46 -4.85 -3.71
CA ARG A 102 -6.23 -3.64 -4.52
C ARG A 102 -7.26 -2.56 -4.26
N PHE A 103 -8.52 -2.93 -4.05
CA PHE A 103 -9.58 -1.96 -3.77
C PHE A 103 -9.32 -1.18 -2.48
N LEU A 104 -8.97 -1.88 -1.39
CA LEU A 104 -8.61 -1.24 -0.13
C LEU A 104 -7.36 -0.36 -0.26
N SER A 105 -6.37 -0.80 -1.05
CA SER A 105 -5.17 -0.01 -1.35
C SER A 105 -5.52 1.32 -2.03
N HIS A 106 -6.45 1.33 -3.00
CA HIS A 106 -6.86 2.58 -3.67
C HIS A 106 -7.59 3.54 -2.73
N ILE A 107 -8.41 3.04 -1.81
CA ILE A 107 -9.06 3.89 -0.79
C ILE A 107 -8.02 4.50 0.15
N LEU A 108 -7.06 3.70 0.62
CA LEU A 108 -5.97 4.18 1.47
C LEU A 108 -5.08 5.20 0.75
N GLU A 109 -4.80 5.00 -0.54
CA GLU A 109 -4.08 5.93 -1.38
C GLU A 109 -4.81 7.28 -1.50
N LEU A 110 -6.14 7.25 -1.67
CA LEU A 110 -6.95 8.47 -1.67
C LEU A 110 -6.90 9.20 -0.32
N PHE A 111 -7.05 8.47 0.80
CA PHE A 111 -6.92 9.06 2.13
C PHE A 111 -5.53 9.64 2.38
N ALA A 112 -4.47 8.96 1.95
CA ALA A 112 -3.10 9.45 2.05
C ALA A 112 -2.91 10.74 1.23
N ALA A 113 -3.46 10.80 0.02
CA ALA A 113 -3.41 12.01 -0.81
C ALA A 113 -4.14 13.20 -0.15
N ILE A 114 -5.32 12.96 0.44
CA ILE A 114 -6.07 13.99 1.16
C ILE A 114 -5.30 14.44 2.41
N ALA A 115 -4.75 13.51 3.20
CA ALA A 115 -3.96 13.82 4.39
C ALA A 115 -2.71 14.63 4.03
N LEU A 116 -2.03 14.28 2.94
CA LEU A 116 -0.89 15.04 2.43
C LEU A 116 -1.31 16.46 2.03
N LEU A 117 -2.42 16.61 1.32
CA LEU A 117 -2.95 17.91 0.93
C LEU A 117 -3.31 18.77 2.15
N LEU A 118 -3.95 18.20 3.16
CA LEU A 118 -4.24 18.89 4.43
C LEU A 118 -2.96 19.30 5.17
N ALA A 119 -1.96 18.42 5.22
CA ALA A 119 -0.66 18.73 5.82
C ALA A 119 0.01 19.90 5.10
N VAL A 120 -0.01 19.91 3.77
CA VAL A 120 0.52 20.99 2.92
C VAL A 120 -0.17 22.33 3.22
N ILE A 121 -1.51 22.33 3.26
CA ILE A 121 -2.28 23.54 3.59
C ILE A 121 -1.96 24.02 5.01
N GLY A 122 -1.90 23.11 5.98
CA GLY A 122 -1.60 23.43 7.38
C GLY A 122 -0.20 24.02 7.55
N VAL A 123 0.82 23.42 6.93
CA VAL A 123 2.19 23.92 6.93
C VAL A 123 2.26 25.32 6.31
N TYR A 124 1.62 25.53 5.17
CA TYR A 124 1.56 26.84 4.53
C TYR A 124 0.89 27.89 5.43
N GLY A 125 -0.26 27.55 6.02
CA GLY A 125 -1.02 28.43 6.91
C GLY A 125 -0.21 28.84 8.14
N VAL A 126 0.37 27.88 8.85
CA VAL A 126 1.16 28.11 10.07
C VAL A 126 2.41 28.96 9.77
N ILE A 127 3.15 28.64 8.71
CA ILE A 127 4.37 29.38 8.34
C ILE A 127 4.03 30.80 7.88
N SER A 128 3.04 30.95 7.00
CA SER A 128 2.63 32.26 6.48
C SER A 128 2.13 33.18 7.60
N TYR A 129 1.33 32.63 8.52
CA TYR A 129 0.85 33.36 9.69
C TYR A 129 1.98 33.76 10.63
N SER A 130 2.89 32.83 10.95
CA SER A 130 4.06 33.09 11.80
C SER A 130 4.96 34.20 11.25
N ILE A 131 5.18 34.25 9.94
CA ILE A 131 5.98 35.31 9.30
C ILE A 131 5.21 36.64 9.32
N GLY A 132 3.87 36.58 9.18
CA GLY A 132 2.97 37.72 9.30
C GLY A 132 3.08 38.44 10.63
N GLU A 133 2.99 37.72 11.76
CA GLU A 133 3.15 38.28 13.11
C GLU A 133 4.54 38.90 13.31
N ARG A 134 5.58 38.28 12.77
CA ARG A 134 6.97 38.74 12.91
C ARG A 134 7.34 39.89 11.97
N ARG A 135 6.41 40.39 11.13
CA ARG A 135 6.71 41.47 10.16
C ARG A 135 7.28 42.71 10.82
N HIS A 136 6.80 43.09 12.01
CA HIS A 136 7.30 44.27 12.72
C HIS A 136 8.75 44.10 13.18
N GLU A 137 9.10 42.95 13.76
CA GLU A 137 10.49 42.63 14.15
C GLU A 137 11.43 42.58 12.93
N LEU A 138 10.96 41.98 11.83
CA LEU A 138 11.72 41.89 10.59
C LEU A 138 11.93 43.28 9.97
N GLY A 139 10.92 44.15 10.02
CA GLY A 139 11.00 45.55 9.57
C GLY A 139 11.95 46.37 10.43
N LEU A 140 11.91 46.22 11.75
CA LEU A 140 12.84 46.89 12.68
C LEU A 140 14.29 46.48 12.42
N ARG A 141 14.55 45.18 12.19
CA ARG A 141 15.90 44.70 11.83
C ARG A 141 16.39 45.29 10.51
N MET A 142 15.53 45.39 9.49
CA MET A 142 15.91 46.05 8.23
C MET A 142 16.17 47.55 8.43
N ALA A 143 15.39 48.24 9.25
CA ALA A 143 15.61 49.65 9.59
C ALA A 143 16.94 49.89 10.33
N LEU A 144 17.39 48.91 11.13
CA LEU A 144 18.71 48.91 11.78
C LEU A 144 19.87 48.52 10.84
N GLY A 145 19.61 48.33 9.54
CA GLY A 145 20.64 48.07 8.52
C GLY A 145 20.91 46.59 8.23
N ALA A 146 20.08 45.66 8.73
CA ALA A 146 20.23 44.25 8.38
C ALA A 146 19.96 44.02 6.88
N GLN A 147 20.82 43.23 6.24
CA GLN A 147 20.67 42.96 4.81
C GLN A 147 19.45 42.05 4.57
N PRO A 148 18.61 42.29 3.53
CA PRO A 148 17.44 41.46 3.23
C PRO A 148 17.73 39.96 3.13
N SER A 149 18.91 39.59 2.64
CA SER A 149 19.40 38.21 2.56
C SER A 149 19.60 37.55 3.93
N GLN A 150 20.07 38.31 4.93
CA GLN A 150 20.29 37.81 6.29
C GLN A 150 18.95 37.52 6.98
N VAL A 151 17.97 38.40 6.78
CA VAL A 151 16.60 38.23 7.30
C VAL A 151 15.91 37.04 6.65
N LEU A 152 16.00 36.93 5.32
CA LEU A 152 15.45 35.82 4.56
C LEU A 152 16.05 34.46 4.98
N GLY A 153 17.38 34.40 5.15
CA GLY A 153 18.08 33.20 5.59
C GLY A 153 17.68 32.75 7.00
N LEU A 154 17.43 33.70 7.92
CA LEU A 154 16.98 33.40 9.27
C LEU A 154 15.58 32.78 9.28
N VAL A 155 14.64 33.36 8.53
CA VAL A 155 13.27 32.85 8.41
C VAL A 155 13.26 31.45 7.76
N LEU A 156 13.99 31.29 6.66
CA LEU A 156 14.13 30.00 5.99
C LEU A 156 14.72 28.94 6.92
N ARG A 157 15.79 29.25 7.65
CA ARG A 157 16.42 28.29 8.56
C ARG A 157 15.47 27.86 9.68
N GLN A 158 14.68 28.78 10.22
CA GLN A 158 13.73 28.48 11.28
C GLN A 158 12.56 27.61 10.78
N ALA A 159 12.00 27.94 9.60
CA ALA A 159 10.95 27.15 8.96
C ALA A 159 11.45 25.74 8.57
N MET A 160 12.65 25.65 7.99
CA MET A 160 13.25 24.38 7.58
C MET A 160 13.63 23.52 8.79
N ALA A 161 14.13 24.11 9.89
CA ALA A 161 14.41 23.36 11.11
C ALA A 161 13.13 22.71 11.65
N LEU A 162 12.03 23.46 11.73
CA LEU A 162 10.74 22.93 12.17
C LEU A 162 10.25 21.80 11.24
N CYS A 163 10.32 22.01 9.93
CA CYS A 163 9.94 21.00 8.94
C CYS A 163 10.76 19.72 9.07
N VAL A 164 12.10 19.83 9.13
CA VAL A 164 12.99 18.67 9.27
C VAL A 164 12.72 17.92 10.57
N THR A 165 12.48 18.61 11.68
CA THR A 165 12.10 17.95 12.94
C THR A 165 10.75 17.23 12.83
N GLY A 166 9.75 17.86 12.20
CA GLY A 166 8.45 17.24 11.98
C GLY A 166 8.52 16.02 11.07
N VAL A 167 9.29 16.09 9.98
CA VAL A 167 9.55 14.96 9.07
C VAL A 167 10.27 13.84 9.80
N ALA A 168 11.31 14.14 10.58
CA ALA A 168 12.04 13.14 11.35
C ALA A 168 11.13 12.40 12.35
N ILE A 169 10.31 13.15 13.10
CA ILE A 169 9.33 12.56 14.04
C ILE A 169 8.30 11.73 13.26
N GLY A 170 7.77 12.25 12.16
CA GLY A 170 6.78 11.56 11.33
C GLY A 170 7.32 10.25 10.74
N LEU A 171 8.59 10.23 10.31
CA LEU A 171 9.27 9.02 9.86
C LEU A 171 9.37 7.98 10.98
N ILE A 172 9.82 8.39 12.17
CA ILE A 172 9.92 7.49 13.33
C ILE A 172 8.55 6.89 13.68
N VAL A 173 7.51 7.72 13.74
CA VAL A 173 6.13 7.28 14.04
C VAL A 173 5.62 6.34 12.94
N SER A 174 5.88 6.64 11.67
CA SER A 174 5.47 5.79 10.56
C SER A 174 6.15 4.43 10.61
N PHE A 175 7.47 4.38 10.81
CA PHE A 175 8.21 3.12 10.98
C PHE A 175 7.69 2.28 12.16
N ALA A 176 7.34 2.93 13.27
CA ALA A 176 6.76 2.25 14.43
C ALA A 176 5.35 1.72 14.16
N ALA A 177 4.57 2.39 13.30
CA ALA A 177 3.21 1.98 12.92
C ALA A 177 3.19 0.89 11.83
N THR A 178 4.22 0.79 10.99
CA THR A 178 4.34 -0.20 9.91
C THR A 178 3.99 -1.64 10.33
N PRO A 179 4.56 -2.22 11.41
CA PRO A 179 4.24 -3.60 11.80
C PRO A 179 2.79 -3.80 12.26
N LEU A 180 2.11 -2.74 12.69
CA LEU A 180 0.70 -2.80 13.06
C LEU A 180 -0.18 -2.88 11.80
N VAL A 181 0.16 -2.10 10.78
CA VAL A 181 -0.56 -2.00 9.51
C VAL A 181 -0.24 -3.18 8.59
N SER A 182 0.99 -3.70 8.58
CA SER A 182 1.40 -4.82 7.73
C SER A 182 0.68 -6.13 8.07
N LYS A 183 0.14 -6.26 9.28
CA LYS A 183 -0.73 -7.40 9.65
C LYS A 183 -2.06 -7.37 8.91
N PHE A 184 -2.49 -6.19 8.46
CA PHE A 184 -3.73 -6.00 7.74
C PHE A 184 -3.54 -5.92 6.23
N LEU A 185 -2.35 -5.63 5.70
CA LEU A 185 -2.12 -5.51 4.25
C LEU A 185 -1.16 -6.57 3.73
N TYR A 186 -1.69 -7.49 2.91
CA TYR A 186 -0.86 -8.51 2.27
C TYR A 186 -0.14 -7.97 1.03
N GLY A 187 1.18 -8.16 0.96
CA GLY A 187 1.99 -7.79 -0.22
C GLY A 187 2.51 -6.35 -0.25
N VAL A 188 2.22 -5.54 0.77
CA VAL A 188 2.89 -4.24 0.95
C VAL A 188 4.24 -4.48 1.60
N LYS A 189 5.32 -4.18 0.90
CA LYS A 189 6.66 -4.24 1.48
C LYS A 189 6.73 -3.22 2.63
N PRO A 190 7.10 -3.63 3.86
CA PRO A 190 7.15 -2.74 5.02
C PRO A 190 8.00 -1.48 4.83
N ASN A 191 8.98 -1.52 3.92
CA ASN A 191 9.91 -0.43 3.66
C ASN A 191 9.89 -0.03 2.19
N ASP A 192 8.82 0.62 1.73
CA ASP A 192 8.91 1.34 0.47
C ASP A 192 9.66 2.67 0.68
N LEU A 193 10.99 2.58 0.58
CA LEU A 193 11.90 3.72 0.73
C LEU A 193 11.57 4.86 -0.24
N LEU A 194 11.02 4.53 -1.42
CA LEU A 194 10.65 5.50 -2.43
C LEU A 194 9.50 6.38 -1.95
N THR A 195 8.48 5.79 -1.32
CA THR A 195 7.35 6.54 -0.75
C THR A 195 7.81 7.49 0.36
N TYR A 196 8.68 7.04 1.27
CA TYR A 196 9.22 7.87 2.34
C TYR A 196 10.02 9.07 1.81
N VAL A 197 10.89 8.83 0.83
CA VAL A 197 11.71 9.89 0.22
C VAL A 197 10.83 10.88 -0.54
N LEU A 198 9.85 10.39 -1.31
CA LEU A 198 8.97 11.22 -2.12
C LEU A 198 8.10 12.15 -1.25
N VAL A 199 7.42 11.61 -0.23
CA VAL A 199 6.58 12.40 0.68
C VAL A 199 7.42 13.42 1.47
N SER A 200 8.58 13.01 1.99
CA SER A 200 9.48 13.91 2.70
C SER A 200 9.97 15.04 1.79
N SER A 201 10.37 14.73 0.55
CA SER A 201 10.81 15.72 -0.43
C SER A 201 9.70 16.70 -0.78
N ILE A 202 8.46 16.22 -0.95
CA ILE A 202 7.29 17.07 -1.22
C ILE A 202 7.07 18.06 -0.07
N LEU A 203 7.03 17.57 1.18
CA LEU A 203 6.82 18.42 2.36
C LEU A 203 7.93 19.46 2.53
N ILE A 204 9.19 19.07 2.32
CA ILE A 204 10.33 20.00 2.38
C ILE A 204 10.23 21.06 1.29
N THR A 205 9.92 20.67 0.06
CA THR A 205 9.80 21.59 -1.08
C THR A 205 8.69 22.60 -0.84
N ILE A 206 7.53 22.13 -0.34
CA ILE A 206 6.38 22.98 -0.03
C ILE A 206 6.71 23.93 1.12
N THR A 207 7.36 23.45 2.17
CA THR A 207 7.81 24.30 3.30
C THR A 207 8.76 25.40 2.80
N PHE A 208 9.69 25.05 1.92
CA PHE A 208 10.63 26.00 1.33
C PHE A 208 9.88 27.10 0.55
N PHE A 209 8.96 26.74 -0.35
CA PHE A 209 8.19 27.73 -1.10
C PHE A 209 7.24 28.54 -0.20
N ALA A 210 6.59 27.90 0.77
CA ALA A 210 5.69 28.52 1.73
C ALA A 210 6.38 29.54 2.63
N SER A 211 7.65 29.31 2.99
CA SER A 211 8.45 30.27 3.77
C SER A 211 9.12 31.33 2.91
N TYR A 212 9.59 30.97 1.71
CA TYR A 212 10.29 31.89 0.80
C TYR A 212 9.39 33.02 0.29
N VAL A 213 8.17 32.72 -0.17
CA VAL A 213 7.26 33.71 -0.77
C VAL A 213 6.91 34.86 0.19
N PRO A 214 6.35 34.60 1.40
CA PRO A 214 6.02 35.67 2.35
C PRO A 214 7.26 36.34 2.93
N ALA A 215 8.36 35.62 3.16
CA ALA A 215 9.60 36.24 3.65
C ALA A 215 10.19 37.22 2.62
N ARG A 216 10.20 36.84 1.33
CA ARG A 216 10.61 37.73 0.24
C ARG A 216 9.69 38.94 0.13
N HIS A 217 8.38 38.73 0.26
CA HIS A 217 7.42 39.84 0.26
C HIS A 217 7.67 40.79 1.44
N ALA A 218 7.95 40.29 2.64
CA ALA A 218 8.26 41.10 3.81
C ALA A 218 9.55 41.92 3.64
N THR A 219 10.57 41.37 2.98
CA THR A 219 11.83 42.10 2.71
C THR A 219 11.74 43.18 1.62
N LYS A 220 10.67 43.15 0.79
CA LYS A 220 10.44 44.12 -0.28
C LYS A 220 9.54 45.28 0.11
N ILE A 221 8.82 45.17 1.23
CA ILE A 221 8.00 46.26 1.74
C ILE A 221 8.93 47.31 2.32
N ASP A 222 8.80 48.54 1.85
CA ASP A 222 9.60 49.68 2.26
C ASP A 222 9.34 49.98 3.76
N PRO A 223 10.36 49.88 4.65
CA PRO A 223 10.18 50.06 6.09
C PRO A 223 9.62 51.45 6.45
N MET A 224 9.80 52.45 5.58
CA MET A 224 9.23 53.79 5.74
C MET A 224 7.70 53.86 5.52
N GLN A 225 7.10 52.93 4.77
CA GLN A 225 5.64 52.87 4.64
C GLN A 225 4.97 52.19 5.84
N THR A 226 5.68 51.31 6.55
CA THR A 226 5.14 50.56 7.69
C THR A 226 5.08 51.38 8.98
N LEU A 227 5.94 52.40 9.13
CA LEU A 227 5.91 53.36 10.24
C LEU A 227 4.88 54.50 10.06
N ARG A 228 4.23 54.58 8.89
CA ARG A 228 3.30 55.66 8.53
C ARG A 228 1.82 55.22 8.56
N HIS A 229 1.54 54.04 9.11
CA HIS A 229 0.21 53.47 9.29
C HIS A 229 -0.17 53.27 10.78
N GLU A 230 0.50 54.00 11.67
CA GLU A 230 -0.07 54.39 12.97
C GLU A 230 -0.55 55.85 12.91
#